data_AF-A0A959JST0-F1
#
_entry.id   AF-A0A959JST0-F1
#
_cell.length_a   1.000
_cell.length_b   1.000
_cell.length_c   1.000
_cell.angle_alpha   90.00
_cell.angle_beta   90.00
_cell.angle_gamma   90.00
#
_symmetry.space_group_name_H-M   'P 1'
#
loop_
_entity.id
_entity.type
_entity.pdbx_description
1 polymer ?
#
loop_
_entity_poly.entity_id
_entity_poly.type
_entity_poly.pdbx_seq_one_letter_code
_entity_poly.pdbx_strand_id
1 'polypeptide(L)'
;MNRLLVLAVVVFSITACGKEEPIIDTTPDFTNLLNNLGNDVILATYQDLSIKGASLQTAAANLEADPSPENLEAARRAWVAARSPWEQSEGFLFGPVDQEGLDPSLDSWPVNVTDLNNVLNSNNELTVSFLEQQEGTLKGFHTIEFLLWGEDGNKTVDQLSAREFEYLAACAGALANDTEALYNLWAPASGNYIENIVKAGNGSPVYISQKSAVEEITNALVIIADEVANGKINEPLSQMDLSLEESRFSSNSKADFADNMRSIQNIYVGNFGVRGNGIGLSIVVANENPTLDSKVKNQI
;
A
#
# COMPACT_ATOMS: atom_id res chain seq x y z
N MET A 1 41.50 -21.70 78.91
CA MET A 1 42.21 -22.69 78.07
C MET A 1 41.22 -23.27 77.08
N ASN A 2 41.23 -22.74 75.85
CA ASN A 2 40.49 -23.27 74.70
C ASN A 2 41.02 -24.64 74.32
N ARG A 3 40.15 -25.65 74.14
CA ARG A 3 40.33 -26.71 73.12
C ARG A 3 38.99 -27.24 72.61
N LEU A 4 38.64 -26.73 71.43
CA LEU A 4 37.84 -27.25 70.31
C LEU A 4 36.97 -28.50 70.53
N LEU A 5 35.66 -28.32 70.32
CA LEU A 5 34.76 -29.35 69.80
C LEU A 5 34.66 -29.18 68.28
N VAL A 6 35.12 -30.16 67.52
CA VAL A 6 34.99 -30.21 66.06
C VAL A 6 33.66 -30.90 65.74
N LEU A 7 32.68 -30.14 65.26
CA LEU A 7 31.44 -30.67 64.71
C LEU A 7 31.68 -30.96 63.22
N ALA A 8 31.75 -32.24 62.85
CA ALA A 8 31.86 -32.66 61.46
C ALA A 8 30.52 -32.46 60.74
N VAL A 9 30.41 -31.43 59.92
CA VAL A 9 29.30 -31.24 58.98
C VAL A 9 29.58 -32.09 57.74
N VAL A 10 28.83 -33.18 57.57
CA VAL A 10 28.81 -33.95 56.34
C VAL A 10 27.97 -33.17 55.32
N VAL A 11 28.64 -32.51 54.38
CA VAL A 11 27.99 -31.89 53.22
C VAL A 11 27.70 -32.99 52.21
N PHE A 12 26.42 -33.35 52.05
CA PHE A 12 25.96 -34.16 50.93
C PHE A 12 25.96 -33.29 49.67
N SER A 13 26.99 -33.42 48.84
CA SER A 13 26.97 -32.89 47.48
C SER A 13 26.02 -33.74 46.64
N ILE A 14 24.81 -33.26 46.42
CA ILE A 14 23.87 -33.85 45.46
C ILE A 14 24.33 -33.39 44.08
N THR A 15 25.14 -34.20 43.39
CA THR A 15 25.44 -33.99 41.98
C THR A 15 24.22 -34.41 41.16
N ALA A 16 23.33 -33.44 40.90
CA ALA A 16 22.26 -33.59 39.92
C ALA A 16 22.88 -33.63 38.52
N CYS A 17 23.20 -34.83 38.04
CA CYS A 17 23.51 -35.09 36.65
C CYS A 17 22.19 -35.16 35.87
N GLY A 18 21.53 -34.02 35.70
CA GLY A 18 20.46 -33.85 34.73
C GLY A 18 21.12 -33.63 33.37
N LYS A 19 20.94 -34.56 32.43
CA LYS A 19 21.17 -34.23 31.02
C LYS A 19 20.20 -33.10 30.71
N GLU A 20 20.71 -31.91 30.38
CA GLU A 20 19.87 -30.84 29.82
C GLU A 20 19.19 -31.42 28.58
N GLU A 21 17.87 -31.58 28.64
CA GLU A 21 17.10 -31.82 27.43
C GLU A 21 17.28 -30.58 26.53
N PRO A 22 17.46 -30.76 25.21
CA PRO A 22 17.56 -29.61 24.33
C PRO A 22 16.28 -28.78 24.49
N ILE A 23 16.45 -27.52 24.88
CA ILE A 23 15.37 -26.54 24.82
C ILE A 23 15.00 -26.44 23.35
N ILE A 24 13.91 -27.08 22.95
CA ILE A 24 13.31 -26.85 21.65
C ILE A 24 12.73 -25.45 21.73
N ASP A 25 13.35 -24.49 21.04
CA ASP A 25 12.77 -23.18 20.86
C ASP A 25 11.50 -23.36 20.02
N THR A 26 10.34 -23.30 20.68
CA THR A 26 9.03 -23.39 20.04
C THR A 26 8.54 -22.03 19.55
N THR A 27 9.39 -21.00 19.57
CA THR A 27 9.02 -19.68 19.05
C THR A 27 8.84 -19.77 17.54
N PRO A 28 7.68 -19.41 16.99
CA PRO A 28 7.49 -19.36 15.55
C PRO A 28 8.51 -18.41 14.89
N ASP A 29 9.23 -18.90 13.89
CA ASP A 29 10.17 -18.11 13.10
C ASP A 29 9.51 -17.65 11.79
N PHE A 30 9.29 -16.35 11.67
CA PHE A 30 8.71 -15.70 10.50
C PHE A 30 9.74 -15.02 9.60
N THR A 31 11.04 -15.30 9.76
CA THR A 31 12.11 -14.65 8.98
C THR A 31 11.87 -14.76 7.47
N ASN A 32 11.59 -15.96 6.95
CA ASN A 32 11.38 -16.14 5.51
C ASN A 32 10.09 -15.48 5.01
N LEU A 33 9.03 -15.50 5.82
CA LEU A 33 7.77 -14.81 5.54
C LEU A 33 8.00 -13.31 5.40
N LEU A 34 8.60 -12.69 6.41
CA LEU A 34 8.84 -11.24 6.45
C LEU A 34 9.81 -10.79 5.35
N ASN A 35 10.81 -11.62 5.01
CA ASN A 35 11.67 -11.37 3.86
C ASN A 35 10.91 -11.37 2.54
N ASN A 36 10.06 -12.36 2.29
CA ASN A 36 9.28 -12.47 1.06
C ASN A 36 8.24 -11.34 0.96
N LEU A 37 7.43 -11.16 2.01
CA LEU A 37 6.40 -10.11 2.02
C LEU A 37 7.00 -8.73 1.88
N GLY A 38 8.13 -8.46 2.56
CA GLY A 38 8.82 -7.19 2.43
C GLY A 38 9.38 -6.95 1.03
N ASN A 39 10.32 -7.78 0.59
CA ASN A 39 11.09 -7.50 -0.61
C ASN A 39 10.34 -7.80 -1.91
N ASP A 40 9.58 -8.90 -1.93
CA ASP A 40 9.05 -9.46 -3.18
C ASP A 40 7.55 -9.18 -3.38
N VAL A 41 6.86 -8.71 -2.35
CA VAL A 41 5.45 -8.27 -2.43
C VAL A 41 5.36 -6.76 -2.23
N ILE A 42 5.55 -6.23 -1.01
CA ILE A 42 5.32 -4.82 -0.68
C ILE A 42 6.22 -3.89 -1.50
N LEU A 43 7.54 -4.07 -1.44
CA LEU A 43 8.48 -3.22 -2.17
C LEU A 43 8.30 -3.34 -3.69
N ALA A 44 7.96 -4.54 -4.17
CA ALA A 44 7.71 -4.78 -5.58
C ALA A 44 6.45 -4.08 -6.09
N THR A 45 5.38 -4.03 -5.28
CA THR A 45 4.15 -3.30 -5.61
C THR A 45 4.44 -1.80 -5.71
N TYR A 46 5.16 -1.21 -4.73
CA TYR A 46 5.53 0.21 -4.80
C TYR A 46 6.49 0.52 -5.96
N GLN A 47 7.37 -0.40 -6.33
CA GLN A 47 8.19 -0.26 -7.52
C GLN A 47 7.35 -0.21 -8.80
N ASP A 48 6.37 -1.11 -8.95
CA ASP A 48 5.46 -1.12 -10.10
C ASP A 48 4.61 0.16 -10.15
N LEU A 49 4.11 0.61 -9.00
CA LEU A 49 3.39 1.88 -8.86
C LEU A 49 4.23 3.06 -9.33
N SER A 50 5.47 3.21 -8.85
CA SER A 50 6.37 4.30 -9.25
C SER A 50 6.64 4.30 -10.77
N ILE A 51 6.91 3.13 -11.36
CA ILE A 51 7.13 3.00 -12.82
C ILE A 51 5.90 3.44 -13.61
N LYS A 52 4.70 3.05 -13.15
CA LYS A 52 3.46 3.39 -13.84
C LYS A 52 3.01 4.83 -13.57
N GLY A 53 3.33 5.41 -12.42
CA GLY A 53 3.20 6.84 -12.14
C GLY A 53 4.00 7.69 -13.13
N ALA A 54 5.27 7.35 -13.36
CA ALA A 54 6.10 8.01 -14.38
C ALA A 54 5.54 7.82 -15.81
N SER A 55 4.93 6.67 -16.09
CA SER A 55 4.26 6.41 -17.38
C SER A 55 3.01 7.29 -17.55
N LEU A 56 2.23 7.51 -16.48
CA LEU A 56 1.09 8.42 -16.47
C LEU A 56 1.52 9.88 -16.70
N GLN A 57 2.57 10.34 -16.01
CA GLN A 57 3.16 11.66 -16.26
C GLN A 57 3.55 11.84 -17.73
N THR A 58 4.23 10.84 -18.31
CA THR A 58 4.63 10.88 -19.73
C THR A 58 3.41 10.94 -20.65
N ALA A 59 2.37 10.17 -20.38
CA ALA A 59 1.16 10.16 -21.20
C ALA A 59 0.38 11.48 -21.11
N ALA A 60 0.30 12.09 -19.91
CA ALA A 60 -0.32 13.39 -19.71
C ALA A 60 0.43 14.52 -20.43
N ALA A 61 1.76 14.53 -20.35
CA ALA A 61 2.60 15.50 -21.07
C ALA A 61 2.47 15.36 -22.59
N ASN A 62 2.37 14.13 -23.11
CA ASN A 62 2.12 13.90 -24.54
C ASN A 62 0.74 14.39 -24.99
N LEU A 63 -0.29 14.21 -24.16
CA LEU A 63 -1.63 14.72 -24.44
C LEU A 63 -1.67 16.25 -24.45
N GLU A 64 -0.97 16.91 -23.53
CA GLU A 64 -0.84 18.37 -23.53
C GLU A 64 -0.12 18.87 -24.79
N ALA A 65 0.98 18.21 -25.18
CA ALA A 65 1.80 18.63 -26.32
C ALA A 65 1.12 18.39 -27.68
N ASP A 66 0.33 17.32 -27.80
CA ASP A 66 -0.38 16.93 -29.02
C ASP A 66 -1.81 16.44 -28.68
N PRO A 67 -2.77 17.37 -28.51
CA PRO A 67 -4.15 17.02 -28.19
C PRO A 67 -4.80 16.18 -29.30
N SER A 68 -4.99 14.89 -29.04
CA SER A 68 -5.65 13.95 -29.95
C SER A 68 -6.48 12.90 -29.20
N PRO A 69 -7.50 12.30 -29.84
CA PRO A 69 -8.23 11.18 -29.25
C PRO A 69 -7.30 10.02 -28.86
N GLU A 70 -6.26 9.76 -29.65
CA GLU A 70 -5.27 8.73 -29.40
C GLU A 70 -4.46 8.99 -28.14
N ASN A 71 -3.99 10.23 -27.93
CA ASN A 71 -3.25 10.60 -26.73
C ASN A 71 -4.15 10.68 -25.49
N LEU A 72 -5.41 11.08 -25.63
CA LEU A 72 -6.37 11.09 -24.52
C LEU A 72 -6.58 9.66 -24.01
N GLU A 73 -6.80 8.73 -24.94
CA GLU A 73 -6.96 7.32 -24.61
C GLU A 73 -5.65 6.70 -24.08
N ALA A 74 -4.49 7.16 -24.53
CA ALA A 74 -3.21 6.76 -23.95
C ALA A 74 -3.06 7.21 -22.48
N ALA A 75 -3.45 8.44 -22.15
CA ALA A 75 -3.44 8.95 -20.79
C ALA A 75 -4.42 8.19 -19.88
N ARG A 76 -5.63 7.88 -20.37
CA ARG A 76 -6.61 7.04 -19.66
C ARG A 76 -6.08 5.66 -19.33
N ARG A 77 -5.48 4.98 -20.30
CA ARG A 77 -4.85 3.66 -20.06
C ARG A 77 -3.70 3.74 -19.06
N ALA A 78 -2.89 4.79 -19.13
CA ALA A 78 -1.80 4.99 -18.18
C ALA A 78 -2.33 5.24 -16.76
N TRP A 79 -3.45 5.95 -16.62
CA TRP A 79 -4.13 6.16 -15.34
C TRP A 79 -4.60 4.84 -14.74
N VAL A 80 -5.37 4.04 -15.51
CA VAL A 80 -5.84 2.71 -15.06
C VAL A 80 -4.67 1.80 -14.70
N ALA A 81 -3.60 1.83 -15.50
CA ALA A 81 -2.41 1.03 -15.24
C ALA A 81 -1.73 1.42 -13.92
N ALA A 82 -1.60 2.72 -13.62
CA ALA A 82 -1.03 3.24 -12.38
C ALA A 82 -1.94 3.05 -11.16
N ARG A 83 -3.26 3.10 -11.36
CA ARG A 83 -4.27 2.85 -10.32
C ARG A 83 -4.19 1.43 -9.78
N SER A 84 -3.97 0.44 -10.65
CA SER A 84 -3.95 -0.97 -10.26
C SER A 84 -2.93 -1.34 -9.17
N PRO A 85 -1.62 -1.00 -9.26
CA PRO A 85 -0.68 -1.27 -8.17
C PRO A 85 -0.90 -0.40 -6.93
N TRP A 86 -1.55 0.76 -7.06
CA TRP A 86 -1.97 1.55 -5.89
C TRP A 86 -3.06 0.80 -5.09
N GLU A 87 -4.13 0.38 -5.75
CA GLU A 87 -5.22 -0.40 -5.13
C GLU A 87 -4.74 -1.77 -4.61
N GLN A 88 -3.78 -2.40 -5.31
CA GLN A 88 -3.08 -3.61 -4.84
C GLN A 88 -2.10 -3.34 -3.68
N SER A 89 -1.93 -2.10 -3.25
CA SER A 89 -1.11 -1.72 -2.08
C SER A 89 -1.92 -1.39 -0.83
N GLU A 90 -3.24 -1.23 -0.94
CA GLU A 90 -4.08 -0.79 0.18
C GLU A 90 -4.15 -1.78 1.36
N GLY A 91 -3.63 -3.00 1.16
CA GLY A 91 -3.49 -4.00 2.23
C GLY A 91 -2.26 -3.80 3.10
N PHE A 92 -1.50 -2.73 2.88
CA PHE A 92 -0.27 -2.41 3.61
C PHE A 92 0.02 -0.91 3.61
N LEU A 93 -0.99 -0.09 3.90
CA LEU A 93 -0.87 1.38 4.06
C LEU A 93 -0.26 1.83 5.40
N PHE A 94 0.55 0.98 6.04
CA PHE A 94 1.28 1.36 7.26
C PHE A 94 2.67 1.89 6.92
N GLY A 95 3.32 2.52 7.90
CA GLY A 95 4.69 3.02 7.73
C GLY A 95 4.75 4.31 6.92
N PRO A 96 5.70 4.48 5.99
CA PRO A 96 5.95 5.77 5.33
C PRO A 96 4.75 6.34 4.57
N VAL A 97 3.87 5.50 4.02
CA VAL A 97 2.70 5.98 3.29
C VAL A 97 1.71 6.74 4.20
N ASP A 98 1.49 6.24 5.41
CA ASP A 98 0.71 6.92 6.46
C ASP A 98 1.50 8.08 7.09
N GLN A 99 2.76 7.84 7.48
CA GLN A 99 3.59 8.81 8.21
C GLN A 99 3.87 10.10 7.42
N GLU A 100 4.00 9.99 6.10
CA GLU A 100 4.26 11.12 5.21
C GLU A 100 2.98 11.67 4.56
N GLY A 101 1.80 11.10 4.89
CA GLY A 101 0.52 11.53 4.33
C GLY A 101 0.40 11.30 2.82
N LEU A 102 1.05 10.26 2.30
CA LEU A 102 1.07 9.95 0.86
C LEU A 102 -0.25 9.36 0.38
N ASP A 103 -0.95 8.60 1.23
CA ASP A 103 -2.29 8.10 0.93
C ASP A 103 -3.29 9.23 0.61
N PRO A 104 -3.56 10.18 1.52
CA PRO A 104 -4.45 11.30 1.18
C PRO A 104 -3.87 12.18 0.07
N SER A 105 -2.54 12.28 -0.10
CA SER A 105 -1.94 13.03 -1.22
C SER A 105 -2.24 12.42 -2.58
N LEU A 106 -2.17 11.09 -2.67
CA LEU A 106 -2.37 10.32 -3.89
C LEU A 106 -3.84 10.09 -4.19
N ASP A 107 -4.67 9.90 -3.15
CA ASP A 107 -5.98 9.27 -3.33
C ASP A 107 -7.14 9.80 -2.49
N SER A 108 -7.17 11.09 -2.20
CA SER A 108 -8.33 11.66 -1.53
C SER A 108 -9.61 11.59 -2.38
N TRP A 109 -10.66 10.99 -1.82
CA TRP A 109 -12.03 10.97 -2.34
C TRP A 109 -13.04 11.40 -1.26
N PRO A 110 -14.14 12.11 -1.58
CA PRO A 110 -14.53 12.63 -2.90
C PRO A 110 -13.79 13.92 -3.29
N VAL A 111 -13.62 14.11 -4.60
CA VAL A 111 -13.19 15.41 -5.14
C VAL A 111 -14.36 16.40 -5.17
N ASN A 112 -14.07 17.68 -4.95
CA ASN A 112 -15.08 18.74 -5.01
C ASN A 112 -14.97 19.50 -6.35
N VAL A 113 -15.97 19.33 -7.21
CA VAL A 113 -16.02 19.98 -8.54
C VAL A 113 -15.94 21.51 -8.45
N THR A 114 -16.49 22.11 -7.40
CA THR A 114 -16.38 23.58 -7.20
C THR A 114 -14.94 23.98 -6.93
N ASP A 115 -14.21 23.23 -6.11
CA ASP A 115 -12.83 23.56 -5.76
C ASP A 115 -11.86 23.29 -6.92
N LEU A 116 -12.09 22.21 -7.68
CA LEU A 116 -11.37 21.95 -8.94
C LEU A 116 -11.59 23.09 -9.95
N ASN A 117 -12.83 23.58 -10.08
CA ASN A 117 -13.14 24.74 -10.91
C ASN A 117 -12.50 26.03 -10.37
N ASN A 118 -12.33 26.18 -9.06
CA ASN A 118 -11.61 27.32 -8.48
C ASN A 118 -10.12 27.30 -8.87
N VAL A 119 -9.48 26.12 -8.91
CA VAL A 119 -8.10 25.99 -9.40
C VAL A 119 -8.01 26.38 -10.88
N LEU A 120 -8.90 25.84 -11.71
CA LEU A 120 -8.95 26.14 -13.15
C LEU A 120 -9.15 27.64 -13.44
N ASN A 121 -10.02 28.30 -12.66
CA ASN A 121 -10.32 29.73 -12.80
C ASN A 121 -9.32 30.66 -12.08
N SER A 122 -8.34 30.10 -11.36
CA SER A 122 -7.32 30.89 -10.68
C SER A 122 -6.29 31.48 -11.66
N ASN A 123 -5.62 32.56 -11.26
CA ASN A 123 -4.50 33.14 -12.01
C ASN A 123 -3.14 32.49 -11.68
N ASN A 124 -3.13 31.40 -10.90
CA ASN A 124 -1.89 30.74 -10.49
C ASN A 124 -1.24 30.02 -11.68
N GLU A 125 0.08 29.86 -11.68
CA GLU A 125 0.73 28.97 -12.64
C GLU A 125 0.55 27.51 -12.16
N LEU A 126 -0.09 26.66 -12.98
CA LEU A 126 -0.36 25.26 -12.62
C LEU A 126 0.87 24.40 -12.90
N THR A 127 1.91 24.59 -12.09
CA THR A 127 3.15 23.81 -12.15
C THR A 127 3.07 22.59 -11.23
N VAL A 128 3.94 21.59 -11.45
CA VAL A 128 4.07 20.45 -10.52
C VAL A 128 4.27 20.92 -9.07
N SER A 129 5.16 21.89 -8.86
CA SER A 129 5.43 22.43 -7.51
C SER A 129 4.25 23.19 -6.90
N PHE A 130 3.36 23.77 -7.72
CA PHE A 130 2.11 24.33 -7.22
C PHE A 130 1.18 23.21 -6.75
N LEU A 131 1.05 22.13 -7.52
CA LEU A 131 0.17 21.01 -7.20
C LEU A 131 0.67 20.15 -6.05
N GLU A 132 1.98 19.98 -5.87
CA GLU A 132 2.55 19.31 -4.70
C GLU A 132 2.10 19.95 -3.37
N GLN A 133 1.82 21.26 -3.38
CA GLN A 133 1.37 22.02 -2.22
C GLN A 133 -0.16 22.02 -2.01
N GLN A 134 -0.93 21.45 -2.95
CA GLN A 134 -2.38 21.39 -2.81
C GLN A 134 -2.81 20.15 -2.00
N GLU A 135 -4.01 20.22 -1.44
CA GLU A 135 -4.66 19.09 -0.80
C GLU A 135 -4.97 17.99 -1.84
N GLY A 136 -5.06 16.74 -1.37
CA GLY A 136 -5.28 15.56 -2.21
C GLY A 136 -6.49 15.65 -3.12
N THR A 137 -7.57 16.29 -2.68
CA THR A 137 -8.80 16.46 -3.47
C THR A 137 -8.66 17.42 -4.67
N LEU A 138 -7.52 18.12 -4.76
CA LEU A 138 -7.14 19.01 -5.87
C LEU A 138 -5.93 18.48 -6.65
N LYS A 139 -5.47 17.26 -6.35
CA LYS A 139 -4.44 16.52 -7.07
C LYS A 139 -4.73 15.02 -7.02
N GLY A 140 -3.73 14.17 -7.20
CA GLY A 140 -3.91 12.73 -7.05
C GLY A 140 -4.76 12.07 -8.14
N PHE A 141 -5.06 10.79 -7.94
CA PHE A 141 -5.73 9.92 -8.91
C PHE A 141 -7.07 10.49 -9.35
N HIS A 142 -7.94 10.89 -8.41
CA HIS A 142 -9.30 11.30 -8.73
C HIS A 142 -9.41 12.69 -9.38
N THR A 143 -8.46 13.60 -9.12
CA THR A 143 -8.40 14.85 -9.89
C THR A 143 -7.99 14.58 -11.33
N ILE A 144 -6.97 13.74 -11.53
CA ILE A 144 -6.53 13.32 -12.88
C ILE A 144 -7.68 12.60 -13.60
N GLU A 145 -8.40 11.74 -12.89
CA GLU A 145 -9.58 11.03 -13.39
C GLU A 145 -10.68 12.01 -13.84
N PHE A 146 -11.06 12.96 -12.99
CA PHE A 146 -12.02 14.00 -13.32
C PHE A 146 -11.61 14.80 -14.57
N LEU A 147 -10.32 15.16 -14.68
CA LEU A 147 -9.82 15.89 -15.84
C LEU A 147 -9.94 15.05 -17.13
N LEU A 148 -9.55 13.78 -17.08
CA LEU A 148 -9.54 12.87 -18.23
C LEU A 148 -10.93 12.41 -18.69
N TRP A 149 -11.86 12.18 -17.78
CA TRP A 149 -13.19 11.63 -18.08
C TRP A 149 -14.32 12.65 -17.97
N GLY A 150 -14.14 13.73 -17.20
CA GLY A 150 -15.19 14.69 -16.88
C GLY A 150 -16.23 14.13 -15.92
N GLU A 151 -17.13 15.00 -15.45
CA GLU A 151 -18.15 14.65 -14.46
C GLU A 151 -19.11 13.54 -14.94
N ASP A 152 -19.42 13.53 -16.25
CA ASP A 152 -20.31 12.56 -16.91
C ASP A 152 -19.56 11.33 -17.46
N GLY A 153 -18.24 11.26 -17.30
CA GLY A 153 -17.43 10.12 -17.73
C GLY A 153 -17.17 10.00 -19.24
N ASN A 154 -17.58 10.97 -20.04
CA ASN A 154 -17.57 10.91 -21.51
C ASN A 154 -16.81 12.07 -22.19
N LYS A 155 -15.96 12.80 -21.45
CA LYS A 155 -15.20 13.94 -21.98
C LYS A 155 -14.38 13.54 -23.20
N THR A 156 -14.44 14.33 -24.25
CA THR A 156 -13.64 14.18 -25.47
C THR A 156 -12.49 15.17 -25.47
N VAL A 157 -11.46 14.94 -26.29
CA VAL A 157 -10.27 15.82 -26.32
C VAL A 157 -10.62 17.26 -26.69
N ASP A 158 -11.63 17.47 -27.56
CA ASP A 158 -12.09 18.80 -27.99
C ASP A 158 -12.78 19.59 -26.87
N GLN A 159 -13.15 18.93 -25.77
CA GLN A 159 -13.75 19.56 -24.59
C GLN A 159 -12.70 20.00 -23.55
N LEU A 160 -11.44 19.58 -23.70
CA LEU A 160 -10.35 19.99 -22.82
C LEU A 160 -9.80 21.35 -23.26
N SER A 161 -9.79 22.29 -22.31
CA SER A 161 -9.12 23.58 -22.49
C SER A 161 -7.60 23.45 -22.31
N ALA A 162 -6.85 24.42 -22.84
CA ALA A 162 -5.40 24.54 -22.58
C ALA A 162 -5.10 24.50 -21.07
N ARG A 163 -5.97 25.11 -20.27
CA ARG A 163 -5.85 25.16 -18.81
C ARG A 163 -6.06 23.81 -18.14
N GLU A 164 -6.97 22.99 -18.64
CA GLU A 164 -7.16 21.61 -18.15
C GLU A 164 -5.99 20.72 -18.55
N PHE A 165 -5.37 20.92 -19.72
CA PHE A 165 -4.15 20.20 -20.07
C PHE A 165 -2.98 20.54 -19.13
N GLU A 166 -2.77 21.82 -18.83
CA GLU A 166 -1.77 22.27 -17.84
C GLU A 166 -2.02 21.61 -16.47
N TYR A 167 -3.27 21.64 -15.98
CA TYR A 167 -3.63 21.06 -14.70
C TYR A 167 -3.40 19.54 -14.69
N LEU A 168 -3.83 18.85 -15.75
CA LEU A 168 -3.66 17.41 -15.90
C LEU A 168 -2.18 17.00 -15.88
N ALA A 169 -1.34 17.66 -16.68
CA ALA A 169 0.08 17.37 -16.76
C ALA A 169 0.78 17.62 -15.42
N ALA A 170 0.42 18.69 -14.73
CA ALA A 170 1.02 19.03 -13.46
C ALA A 170 0.56 18.11 -12.30
N CYS A 171 -0.72 17.70 -12.26
CA CYS A 171 -1.19 16.66 -11.35
C CYS A 171 -0.50 15.32 -11.59
N ALA A 172 -0.36 14.90 -12.85
CA ALA A 172 0.31 13.66 -13.19
C ALA A 172 1.79 13.69 -12.81
N GLY A 173 2.46 14.84 -12.92
CA GLY A 173 3.81 15.05 -12.41
C GLY A 173 3.90 14.97 -10.88
N ALA A 174 2.98 15.60 -10.16
CA ALA A 174 2.93 15.52 -8.70
C ALA A 174 2.69 14.07 -8.22
N LEU A 175 1.78 13.34 -8.87
CA LEU A 175 1.53 11.93 -8.58
C LEU A 175 2.77 11.06 -8.87
N ALA A 176 3.47 11.30 -9.98
CA ALA A 176 4.72 10.58 -10.26
C ALA A 176 5.77 10.82 -9.17
N ASN A 177 5.91 12.05 -8.68
CA ASN A 177 6.83 12.37 -7.58
C ASN A 177 6.43 11.69 -6.27
N ASP A 178 5.14 11.71 -5.90
CA ASP A 178 4.64 11.05 -4.69
C ASP A 178 4.83 9.52 -4.75
N THR A 179 4.56 8.90 -5.91
CA THR A 179 4.77 7.44 -6.08
C THR A 179 6.25 7.04 -6.08
N GLU A 180 7.14 7.87 -6.65
CA GLU A 180 8.59 7.69 -6.54
C GLU A 180 9.08 7.87 -5.10
N ALA A 181 8.59 8.89 -4.39
CA ALA A 181 8.90 9.11 -2.99
C ALA A 181 8.49 7.91 -2.14
N LEU A 182 7.28 7.39 -2.34
CA LEU A 182 6.78 6.19 -1.66
C LEU A 182 7.71 4.99 -1.87
N TYR A 183 8.05 4.67 -3.12
CA TYR A 183 9.01 3.59 -3.39
C TYR A 183 10.37 3.83 -2.71
N ASN A 184 10.91 5.04 -2.79
CA ASN A 184 12.21 5.38 -2.22
C ASN A 184 12.24 5.31 -0.70
N LEU A 185 11.15 5.70 -0.01
CA LEU A 185 11.05 5.59 1.45
C LEU A 185 11.14 4.12 1.92
N TRP A 186 10.63 3.20 1.11
CA TRP A 186 10.69 1.77 1.39
C TRP A 186 11.99 1.10 0.94
N ALA A 187 12.56 1.55 -0.19
CA ALA A 187 13.67 0.88 -0.84
C ALA A 187 14.97 0.89 0.00
N PRO A 188 15.75 -0.23 0.02
CA PRO A 188 17.00 -0.31 0.79
C PRO A 188 18.07 0.71 0.41
N ALA A 189 18.03 1.20 -0.83
CA ALA A 189 19.00 2.17 -1.33
C ALA A 189 18.74 3.61 -0.85
N SER A 190 17.61 3.87 -0.19
CA SER A 190 17.22 5.20 0.26
C SER A 190 16.61 5.15 1.67
N GLY A 191 15.29 5.32 1.84
CA GLY A 191 14.65 5.37 3.16
C GLY A 191 14.72 4.05 3.94
N ASN A 192 14.83 2.93 3.23
CA ASN A 192 15.05 1.60 3.79
C ASN A 192 14.05 1.20 4.89
N TYR A 193 12.80 1.67 4.82
CA TYR A 193 11.78 1.25 5.78
C TYR A 193 11.58 -0.27 5.79
N ILE A 194 11.84 -0.94 4.66
CA ILE A 194 11.71 -2.39 4.53
C ILE A 194 12.60 -3.18 5.51
N GLU A 195 13.72 -2.60 5.94
CA GLU A 195 14.57 -3.21 6.96
C GLU A 195 13.83 -3.42 8.28
N ASN A 196 12.87 -2.54 8.62
CA ASN A 196 12.06 -2.71 9.82
C ASN A 196 11.27 -4.02 9.81
N ILE A 197 10.71 -4.39 8.66
CA ILE A 197 9.95 -5.65 8.49
C ILE A 197 10.90 -6.84 8.50
N VAL A 198 11.96 -6.79 7.67
CA VAL A 198 12.91 -7.90 7.50
C VAL A 198 13.66 -8.22 8.79
N LYS A 199 13.97 -7.20 9.61
CA LYS A 199 14.67 -7.34 10.89
C LYS A 199 13.75 -7.31 12.10
N ALA A 200 12.44 -7.50 11.93
CA ALA A 200 11.52 -7.56 13.05
C ALA A 200 11.98 -8.60 14.08
N GLY A 201 12.04 -8.23 15.36
CA GLY A 201 12.59 -9.09 16.42
C GLY A 201 14.12 -9.28 16.42
N ASN A 202 14.84 -8.73 15.43
CA ASN A 202 16.27 -8.83 15.28
C ASN A 202 16.91 -7.49 14.89
N GLY A 203 16.65 -6.46 15.71
CA GLY A 203 17.26 -5.13 15.55
C GLY A 203 16.43 -4.11 14.78
N SER A 204 15.18 -4.43 14.42
CA SER A 204 14.20 -3.45 13.95
C SER A 204 13.83 -2.46 15.07
N PRO A 205 13.94 -1.13 14.84
CA PRO A 205 13.49 -0.13 15.81
C PRO A 205 11.96 0.02 15.88
N VAL A 206 11.23 -0.43 14.85
CA VAL A 206 9.76 -0.33 14.78
C VAL A 206 9.10 -1.60 15.32
N TYR A 207 9.56 -2.77 14.87
CA TYR A 207 8.95 -4.05 15.22
C TYR A 207 9.86 -4.85 16.17
N ILE A 208 9.59 -4.71 17.47
CA ILE A 208 10.35 -5.33 18.57
C ILE A 208 10.31 -6.87 18.50
N SER A 209 9.32 -7.45 17.81
CA SER A 209 9.21 -8.89 17.56
C SER A 209 8.77 -9.18 16.13
N GLN A 210 9.09 -10.38 15.62
CA GLN A 210 8.53 -10.83 14.34
C GLN A 210 6.99 -10.87 14.41
N LYS A 211 6.43 -11.31 15.54
CA LYS A 211 4.99 -11.34 15.78
C LYS A 211 4.35 -9.97 15.56
N SER A 212 4.91 -8.88 16.08
CA SER A 212 4.36 -7.54 15.90
C SER A 212 4.34 -7.10 14.43
N ALA A 213 5.32 -7.50 13.61
CA ALA A 213 5.30 -7.21 12.17
C ALA A 213 4.23 -8.03 11.45
N VAL A 214 4.07 -9.31 11.80
CA VAL A 214 3.00 -10.16 11.25
C VAL A 214 1.62 -9.65 11.67
N GLU A 215 1.46 -9.16 12.90
CA GLU A 215 0.21 -8.58 13.41
C GLU A 215 -0.15 -7.29 12.65
N GLU A 216 0.81 -6.39 12.41
CA GLU A 216 0.59 -5.18 11.59
C GLU A 216 0.07 -5.53 10.19
N ILE A 217 0.79 -6.42 9.50
CA ILE A 217 0.43 -6.88 8.16
C ILE A 217 -0.97 -7.53 8.16
N THR A 218 -1.25 -8.37 9.16
CA THR A 218 -2.55 -9.05 9.25
C THR A 218 -3.69 -8.07 9.50
N ASN A 219 -3.49 -7.09 10.39
CA ASN A 219 -4.50 -6.07 10.69
C ASN A 219 -4.78 -5.19 9.46
N ALA A 220 -3.76 -4.83 8.69
CA ALA A 220 -3.93 -4.07 7.45
C ALA A 220 -4.83 -4.80 6.44
N LEU A 221 -4.71 -6.14 6.32
CA LEU A 221 -5.62 -6.92 5.46
C LEU A 221 -7.07 -6.89 5.94
N VAL A 222 -7.30 -6.88 7.25
CA VAL A 222 -8.65 -6.80 7.83
C VAL A 222 -9.26 -5.42 7.57
N ILE A 223 -8.46 -4.35 7.71
CA ILE A 223 -8.88 -2.97 7.46
C ILE A 223 -9.36 -2.83 6.02
N ILE A 224 -8.56 -3.21 5.02
CA ILE A 224 -8.97 -3.05 3.63
C ILE A 224 -10.15 -3.95 3.25
N ALA A 225 -10.28 -5.14 3.84
CA ALA A 225 -11.45 -5.99 3.64
C ALA A 225 -12.74 -5.35 4.15
N ASP A 226 -12.67 -4.71 5.33
CA ASP A 226 -13.78 -3.97 5.93
C ASP A 226 -14.12 -2.71 5.11
N GLU A 227 -13.11 -1.95 4.72
CA GLU A 227 -13.24 -0.73 3.96
C GLU A 227 -13.89 -0.96 2.59
N VAL A 228 -13.46 -1.97 1.84
CA VAL A 228 -14.10 -2.32 0.55
C VAL A 228 -15.57 -2.67 0.76
N ALA A 229 -15.89 -3.48 1.76
CA ALA A 229 -17.26 -3.93 2.00
C ALA A 229 -18.17 -2.80 2.49
N ASN A 230 -17.72 -2.07 3.52
CA ASN A 230 -18.56 -1.15 4.28
C ASN A 230 -18.46 0.29 3.79
N GLY A 231 -17.26 0.76 3.47
CA GLY A 231 -17.01 2.08 2.90
C GLY A 231 -17.28 2.08 1.41
N LYS A 232 -16.39 1.49 0.60
CA LYS A 232 -16.40 1.66 -0.86
C LYS A 232 -17.65 1.08 -1.55
N ILE A 233 -18.25 0.00 -1.04
CA ILE A 233 -19.46 -0.62 -1.63
C ILE A 233 -20.74 -0.21 -0.89
N ASN A 234 -20.83 -0.49 0.42
CA ASN A 234 -22.09 -0.33 1.14
C ASN A 234 -22.48 1.14 1.35
N GLU A 235 -21.53 2.05 1.56
CA GLU A 235 -21.87 3.45 1.80
C GLU A 235 -22.57 4.10 0.58
N PRO A 236 -22.03 4.06 -0.66
CA PRO A 236 -22.73 4.58 -1.83
C PRO A 236 -24.05 3.85 -2.09
N LEU A 237 -24.07 2.51 -1.93
CA LEU A 237 -25.24 1.68 -2.22
C LEU A 237 -26.40 1.95 -1.26
N SER A 238 -26.11 2.02 0.05
CA SER A 238 -27.14 2.22 1.08
C SER A 238 -27.74 3.61 1.03
N GLN A 239 -26.97 4.62 0.62
CA GLN A 239 -27.43 6.00 0.43
C GLN A 239 -28.07 6.23 -0.94
N MET A 240 -27.86 5.30 -1.90
CA MET A 240 -28.24 5.46 -3.29
C MET A 240 -27.64 6.73 -3.92
N ASP A 241 -26.40 7.05 -3.54
CA ASP A 241 -25.71 8.26 -3.96
C ASP A 241 -24.44 7.92 -4.75
N LEU A 242 -24.52 8.10 -6.07
CA LEU A 242 -23.37 7.89 -6.97
C LEU A 242 -22.25 8.91 -6.75
N SER A 243 -22.48 10.04 -6.07
CA SER A 243 -21.39 10.98 -5.74
C SER A 243 -20.40 10.44 -4.70
N LEU A 244 -20.79 9.39 -3.98
CA LEU A 244 -19.94 8.71 -3.02
C LEU A 244 -19.14 7.56 -3.67
N GLU A 245 -19.51 7.09 -4.86
CA GLU A 245 -18.80 6.00 -5.55
C GLU A 245 -17.44 6.48 -6.06
N GLU A 246 -16.38 5.99 -5.41
CA GLU A 246 -14.99 6.18 -5.81
C GLU A 246 -14.74 5.66 -7.22
N SER A 247 -13.96 6.39 -8.01
CA SER A 247 -13.68 6.10 -9.43
C SER A 247 -14.90 6.08 -10.38
N ARG A 248 -15.99 6.77 -10.03
CA ARG A 248 -17.20 6.83 -10.86
C ARG A 248 -16.98 7.46 -12.24
N PHE A 249 -16.04 8.39 -12.38
CA PHE A 249 -15.84 9.12 -13.64
C PHE A 249 -15.29 8.21 -14.73
N SER A 250 -14.38 7.31 -14.36
CA SER A 250 -13.78 6.30 -15.23
C SER A 250 -14.55 4.97 -15.26
N SER A 251 -15.53 4.79 -14.35
CA SER A 251 -16.19 3.51 -14.08
C SER A 251 -15.20 2.41 -13.65
N ASN A 252 -14.14 2.77 -12.91
CA ASN A 252 -13.07 1.86 -12.49
C ASN A 252 -13.32 1.18 -11.13
N SER A 253 -14.36 1.55 -10.38
CA SER A 253 -14.62 1.11 -8.99
C SER A 253 -14.58 -0.42 -8.82
N LYS A 254 -15.11 -1.19 -9.78
CA LYS A 254 -15.05 -2.66 -9.72
C LYS A 254 -13.64 -3.23 -9.87
N ALA A 255 -12.80 -2.57 -10.66
CA ALA A 255 -11.40 -2.95 -10.81
C ALA A 255 -10.63 -2.60 -9.53
N ASP A 256 -10.91 -1.45 -8.93
CA ASP A 256 -10.37 -1.01 -7.63
C ASP A 256 -10.66 -2.05 -6.54
N PHE A 257 -11.94 -2.41 -6.34
CA PHE A 257 -12.32 -3.41 -5.34
C PHE A 257 -11.66 -4.77 -5.59
N ALA A 258 -11.54 -5.17 -6.86
CA ALA A 258 -10.87 -6.40 -7.22
C ALA A 258 -9.35 -6.33 -6.94
N ASP A 259 -8.72 -5.18 -7.17
CA ASP A 259 -7.31 -4.95 -6.87
C ASP A 259 -7.05 -4.86 -5.35
N ASN A 260 -7.96 -4.30 -4.56
CA ASN A 260 -7.90 -4.39 -3.10
C ASN A 260 -7.98 -5.85 -2.61
N MET A 261 -8.85 -6.67 -3.21
CA MET A 261 -8.87 -8.11 -2.90
C MET A 261 -7.60 -8.83 -3.37
N ARG A 262 -7.01 -8.41 -4.49
CA ARG A 262 -5.69 -8.91 -4.91
C ARG A 262 -4.58 -8.49 -3.94
N SER A 263 -4.65 -7.30 -3.33
CA SER A 263 -3.73 -6.90 -2.26
C SER A 263 -3.73 -7.92 -1.12
N ILE A 264 -4.93 -8.27 -0.63
CA ILE A 264 -5.12 -9.32 0.39
C ILE A 264 -4.55 -10.65 -0.11
N GLN A 265 -4.90 -11.05 -1.33
CA GLN A 265 -4.41 -12.28 -1.92
C GLN A 265 -2.88 -12.33 -1.96
N ASN A 266 -2.24 -11.28 -2.46
CA ASN A 266 -0.80 -11.18 -2.68
C ASN A 266 -0.02 -11.36 -1.38
N ILE A 267 -0.46 -10.71 -0.29
CA ILE A 267 0.12 -10.88 1.04
C ILE A 267 -0.19 -12.27 1.62
N TYR A 268 -1.41 -12.76 1.43
CA TYR A 268 -1.83 -14.04 2.00
C TYR A 268 -1.06 -15.22 1.37
N VAL A 269 -0.87 -15.20 0.05
CA VAL A 269 -0.15 -16.26 -0.67
C VAL A 269 1.34 -15.97 -0.86
N GLY A 270 1.79 -14.73 -0.62
CA GLY A 270 3.18 -14.34 -0.70
C GLY A 270 3.71 -14.22 -2.13
N ASN A 271 2.91 -13.69 -3.05
CA ASN A 271 3.31 -13.44 -4.44
C ASN A 271 2.75 -12.10 -4.93
N PHE A 272 3.48 -11.45 -5.83
CA PHE A 272 3.00 -10.30 -6.59
C PHE A 272 3.38 -10.48 -8.06
N GLY A 273 2.41 -10.83 -8.90
CA GLY A 273 2.65 -11.21 -10.29
C GLY A 273 3.61 -12.40 -10.40
N VAL A 274 4.79 -12.19 -11.00
CA VAL A 274 5.84 -13.21 -11.13
C VAL A 274 6.88 -13.17 -10.01
N ARG A 275 6.73 -12.24 -9.05
CA ARG A 275 7.61 -12.09 -7.90
C ARG A 275 7.03 -12.81 -6.69
N GLY A 276 7.90 -13.09 -5.73
CA GLY A 276 7.58 -13.86 -4.54
C GLY A 276 7.91 -15.34 -4.69
N ASN A 277 7.93 -16.03 -3.56
CA ASN A 277 8.27 -17.44 -3.47
C ASN A 277 7.15 -18.29 -2.85
N GLY A 278 5.93 -17.74 -2.74
CA GLY A 278 4.77 -18.42 -2.17
C GLY A 278 4.76 -18.50 -0.64
N ILE A 279 5.69 -17.83 0.04
CA ILE A 279 5.73 -17.75 1.51
C ILE A 279 4.94 -16.51 1.96
N GLY A 280 3.63 -16.68 2.12
CA GLY A 280 2.71 -15.68 2.67
C GLY A 280 2.06 -16.10 3.99
N LEU A 281 1.12 -15.30 4.48
CA LEU A 281 0.40 -15.58 5.74
C LEU A 281 -0.28 -16.95 5.76
N SER A 282 -0.61 -17.48 4.58
CA SER A 282 -1.11 -18.84 4.41
C SER A 282 -0.29 -19.90 5.14
N ILE A 283 1.05 -19.80 5.13
CA ILE A 283 1.91 -20.79 5.82
C ILE A 283 1.70 -20.72 7.33
N VAL A 284 1.55 -19.51 7.88
CA VAL A 284 1.29 -19.30 9.30
C VAL A 284 -0.07 -19.89 9.68
N VAL A 285 -1.12 -19.56 8.91
CA VAL A 285 -2.47 -20.05 9.19
C VAL A 285 -2.57 -21.56 8.99
N ALA A 286 -1.94 -22.12 7.97
CA ALA A 286 -1.99 -23.56 7.68
C ALA A 286 -1.28 -24.39 8.74
N ASN A 287 -0.18 -23.90 9.32
CA ASN A 287 0.54 -24.60 10.39
C ASN A 287 -0.31 -24.72 11.67
N GLU A 288 -1.12 -23.72 11.97
CA GLU A 288 -1.99 -23.71 13.16
C GLU A 288 -3.38 -24.32 12.89
N ASN A 289 -3.97 -24.04 11.72
CA ASN A 289 -5.32 -24.44 11.34
C ASN A 289 -5.49 -24.56 9.81
N PRO A 290 -5.18 -25.75 9.23
CA PRO A 290 -5.30 -25.99 7.78
C PRO A 290 -6.71 -25.77 7.21
N THR A 291 -7.74 -26.03 8.02
CA THR A 291 -9.14 -25.82 7.62
C THR A 291 -9.45 -24.33 7.48
N LEU A 292 -8.92 -23.50 8.40
CA LEU A 292 -9.04 -22.05 8.31
C LEU A 292 -8.28 -21.51 7.10
N ASP A 293 -7.05 -21.96 6.85
CA ASP A 293 -6.28 -21.55 5.65
C ASP A 293 -7.06 -21.85 4.36
N SER A 294 -7.58 -23.07 4.25
CA SER A 294 -8.41 -23.47 3.11
C SER A 294 -9.67 -22.62 2.98
N LYS A 295 -10.28 -22.23 4.11
CA LYS A 295 -11.45 -21.35 4.11
C LYS A 295 -11.08 -19.95 3.61
N VAL A 296 -10.00 -19.35 4.11
CA VAL A 296 -9.55 -18.01 3.70
C VAL A 296 -9.22 -17.98 2.21
N LYS A 297 -8.45 -18.96 1.71
CA LYS A 297 -8.13 -19.08 0.27
C LYS A 297 -9.32 -19.21 -0.65
N ASN A 298 -10.43 -19.79 -0.16
CA ASN A 298 -11.67 -19.92 -0.94
C ASN A 298 -12.57 -18.68 -0.87
N GLN A 299 -12.33 -17.77 0.07
CA GLN A 299 -13.09 -16.52 0.21
C GLN A 299 -12.42 -15.36 -0.54
N ILE A 300 -11.09 -15.41 -0.67
CA ILE A 300 -10.30 -14.57 -1.59
C ILE A 300 -10.54 -15.05 -3.02
#